data_AF-A0A8S4RFY2-F1
#
_entry.id   AF-A0A8S4RFY2-F1
#
_cell.length_a   1.000
_cell.length_b   1.000
_cell.length_c   1.000
_cell.angle_alpha   90.00
_cell.angle_beta   90.00
_cell.angle_gamma   90.00
#
_symmetry.space_group_name_H-M   'P 1'
#
loop_
_entity.id
_entity.type
_entity.pdbx_description
1 polymer ?
#
loop_
_entity_poly.entity_id
_entity_poly.type
_entity_poly.pdbx_seq_one_letter_code
_entity_poly.pdbx_strand_id
1 'polypeptide(L)'
;MKLDYIDLYLVHWPVSVNANGVDTAISYLETWKGMEEAVKLGLAKSIGVSNFNEKQIQEVHNKAVIKPVVNQFEINPTLTQHQLVNLCKQLSVLPVAYTPLGLISEARPEFAGIDVIKTDPKLGGIATKYGKTRAQIALRYLIQRGIPVIPKSFTKSRIEENLNVFDFHLTDEEIDIVDNYNLNHRCVPGKGFEKYEYYPY
;
A
#
# COMPACT_ATOMS: atom_id res chain seq x y z
N MET A 1 10.08 21.28 1.55
CA MET A 1 11.25 20.40 1.79
C MET A 1 12.46 21.13 1.23
N LYS A 2 13.54 21.34 2.00
CA LYS A 2 14.74 22.07 1.51
C LYS A 2 15.62 21.10 0.71
N LEU A 3 15.10 20.57 -0.39
CA LEU A 3 15.72 19.54 -1.24
C LEU A 3 15.61 19.96 -2.71
N ASP A 4 16.62 19.61 -3.50
CA ASP A 4 16.65 19.91 -4.95
C ASP A 4 15.91 18.85 -5.78
N TYR A 5 15.75 17.64 -5.24
CA TYR A 5 15.02 16.54 -5.87
C TYR A 5 14.35 15.65 -4.83
N ILE A 6 13.48 14.75 -5.30
CA ILE A 6 12.92 13.64 -4.51
C ILE A 6 13.21 12.29 -5.16
N ASP A 7 13.47 11.26 -4.36
CA ASP A 7 13.80 9.93 -4.88
C ASP A 7 12.62 9.29 -5.62
N LEU A 8 11.41 9.46 -5.09
CA LEU A 8 10.18 8.90 -5.64
C LEU A 8 9.03 9.91 -5.56
N TYR A 9 8.39 10.18 -6.71
CA TYR A 9 7.19 11.02 -6.80
C TYR A 9 6.01 10.23 -7.34
N LEU A 10 4.86 10.29 -6.64
CA LEU A 10 3.70 9.47 -6.98
C LEU A 10 2.49 10.33 -7.34
N VAL A 11 1.73 9.92 -8.37
CA VAL A 11 0.34 10.36 -8.52
C VAL A 11 -0.47 9.72 -7.39
N HIS A 12 -0.92 10.52 -6.43
CA HIS A 12 -1.50 10.01 -5.16
C HIS A 12 -2.82 9.27 -5.38
N TRP A 13 -3.70 9.78 -6.25
CA TRP A 13 -4.95 9.13 -6.63
C TRP A 13 -5.17 9.30 -8.14
N PRO A 14 -5.87 8.36 -8.81
CA PRO A 14 -6.20 8.47 -10.22
C PRO A 14 -7.31 9.50 -10.52
N VAL A 15 -7.83 10.19 -9.50
CA VAL A 15 -8.86 11.22 -9.64
C VAL A 15 -8.25 12.62 -9.67
N SER A 16 -8.97 13.56 -10.28
CA SER A 16 -8.55 14.95 -10.42
C SER A 16 -9.52 15.87 -9.69
N VAL A 17 -9.01 16.76 -8.84
CA VAL A 17 -9.85 17.69 -8.06
C VAL A 17 -9.33 19.11 -8.18
N ASN A 18 -10.23 20.07 -8.31
CA ASN A 18 -9.89 21.48 -8.17
C ASN A 18 -9.82 21.90 -6.68
N ALA A 19 -9.48 23.17 -6.45
CA ALA A 19 -9.36 23.75 -5.11
C ALA A 19 -10.66 23.69 -4.27
N ASN A 20 -11.82 23.55 -4.92
CA ASN A 20 -13.13 23.44 -4.27
C ASN A 20 -13.55 21.98 -4.02
N GLY A 21 -12.68 21.00 -4.33
CA GLY A 21 -13.02 19.58 -4.21
C GLY A 21 -14.06 19.12 -5.23
N VAL A 22 -14.06 19.71 -6.42
CA VAL A 22 -14.92 19.27 -7.54
C VAL A 22 -14.07 18.48 -8.51
N ASP A 23 -14.62 17.37 -9.01
CA ASP A 23 -13.98 16.55 -10.03
C ASP A 23 -13.75 17.35 -11.30
N THR A 24 -12.51 17.37 -11.78
CA THR A 24 -12.14 18.02 -13.04
C THR A 24 -12.09 17.07 -14.23
N ALA A 25 -12.30 15.76 -14.01
CA ALA A 25 -12.24 14.72 -15.03
C ALA A 25 -10.96 14.72 -15.89
N ILE A 26 -9.85 15.26 -15.37
CA ILE A 26 -8.55 15.21 -16.03
C ILE A 26 -8.05 13.78 -15.94
N SER A 27 -7.78 13.17 -17.09
CA SER A 27 -7.26 11.81 -17.16
C SER A 27 -5.91 11.69 -16.45
N TYR A 28 -5.74 10.64 -15.63
CA TYR A 28 -4.45 10.29 -15.03
C TYR A 28 -3.34 10.07 -16.07
N LEU A 29 -3.69 9.76 -17.33
CA LEU A 29 -2.73 9.63 -18.42
C LEU A 29 -2.16 10.98 -18.87
N GLU A 30 -2.96 12.05 -18.78
CA GLU A 30 -2.48 13.41 -19.05
C GLU A 30 -1.56 13.86 -17.92
N THR A 31 -1.97 13.64 -16.67
CA THR A 31 -1.13 13.88 -15.50
C THR A 31 0.20 13.12 -15.58
N TRP A 32 0.20 11.88 -16.10
CA TRP A 32 1.41 11.08 -16.25
C TRP A 32 2.47 11.75 -17.14
N LYS A 33 2.07 12.44 -18.22
CA LYS A 33 3.02 13.18 -19.06
C LYS A 33 3.77 14.25 -18.27
N GLY A 34 3.09 14.92 -17.34
CA GLY A 34 3.72 15.87 -16.42
C GLY A 34 4.70 15.21 -15.45
N MET A 35 4.38 13.98 -14.99
CA MET A 35 5.30 13.19 -14.15
C MET A 35 6.58 12.84 -14.92
N GLU A 36 6.47 12.46 -16.18
CA GLU A 36 7.63 12.17 -17.04
C GLU A 36 8.51 13.40 -17.26
N GLU A 37 7.90 14.57 -17.41
CA GLU A 37 8.63 15.84 -17.53
C GLU A 37 9.38 16.19 -16.24
N ALA A 38 8.78 15.93 -15.06
CA ALA A 38 9.46 16.12 -13.78
C ALA A 38 10.74 15.28 -13.65
N VAL A 39 10.77 14.07 -14.23
CA VAL A 39 11.98 13.25 -14.28
C VAL A 39 13.04 13.87 -15.20
N LYS A 40 12.64 14.33 -16.41
CA LYS A 40 13.57 14.95 -17.36
C LYS A 40 14.21 16.24 -16.81
N LEU A 41 13.44 17.01 -16.05
CA LEU A 41 13.92 18.21 -15.36
C LEU A 41 14.78 17.89 -14.12
N GLY A 42 14.94 16.61 -13.74
CA GLY A 42 15.74 16.18 -12.60
C GLY A 42 15.09 16.40 -11.23
N LEU A 43 13.80 16.77 -11.20
CA LEU A 43 13.06 17.05 -9.96
C LEU A 43 12.67 15.77 -9.20
N ALA A 44 12.49 14.66 -9.92
CA ALA A 44 12.25 13.35 -9.37
C ALA A 44 13.19 12.31 -10.00
N LYS A 45 13.79 11.42 -9.19
CA LYS A 45 14.61 10.32 -9.70
C LYS A 45 13.76 9.18 -10.25
N SER A 46 12.66 8.89 -9.58
CA SER A 46 11.69 7.88 -9.98
C SER A 46 10.27 8.40 -9.87
N ILE A 47 9.37 7.87 -10.70
CA ILE A 47 7.95 8.19 -10.67
C ILE A 47 7.09 6.93 -10.60
N GLY A 48 5.95 7.06 -9.96
CA GLY A 48 4.99 5.97 -9.81
C GLY A 48 3.58 6.48 -9.55
N VAL A 49 2.71 5.57 -9.13
CA VAL A 49 1.32 5.87 -8.83
C VAL A 49 0.92 5.34 -7.47
N SER A 50 -0.24 5.76 -6.98
CA SER A 50 -0.84 5.29 -5.74
C SER A 50 -2.35 5.16 -5.91
N ASN A 51 -2.93 4.12 -5.32
CA ASN A 51 -4.36 3.80 -5.41
C ASN A 51 -4.87 3.52 -6.83
N PHE A 52 -4.01 3.05 -7.75
CA PHE A 52 -4.45 2.68 -9.10
C PHE A 52 -4.87 1.22 -9.11
N ASN A 53 -6.07 0.94 -9.65
CA ASN A 53 -6.54 -0.43 -9.85
C ASN A 53 -5.90 -1.09 -11.08
N GLU A 54 -6.26 -2.34 -11.34
CA GLU A 54 -5.69 -3.18 -12.40
C GLU A 54 -5.81 -2.53 -13.78
N LYS A 55 -6.99 -1.97 -14.10
CA LYS A 55 -7.20 -1.30 -15.39
C LYS A 55 -6.31 -0.07 -15.51
N GLN A 56 -6.30 0.77 -14.49
CA GLN A 56 -5.61 2.07 -14.52
C GLN A 56 -4.08 1.88 -14.59
N ILE A 57 -3.51 0.98 -13.78
CA ILE A 57 -2.06 0.72 -13.81
C ILE A 57 -1.65 0.11 -15.15
N GLN A 58 -2.45 -0.80 -15.71
CA GLN A 58 -2.18 -1.39 -17.02
C GLN A 58 -2.20 -0.33 -18.13
N GLU A 59 -3.15 0.60 -18.09
CA GLU A 59 -3.24 1.70 -19.06
C GLU A 59 -2.06 2.66 -18.97
N VAL A 60 -1.67 3.08 -17.77
CA VAL A 60 -0.46 3.90 -17.57
C VAL A 60 0.75 3.15 -18.08
N HIS A 61 0.94 1.89 -17.68
CA HIS A 61 2.06 1.08 -18.12
C HIS A 61 2.13 0.96 -19.65
N ASN A 62 0.99 0.78 -20.33
CA ASN A 62 0.97 0.64 -21.78
C ASN A 62 1.32 1.93 -22.52
N LYS A 63 0.90 3.09 -21.98
CA LYS A 63 1.05 4.40 -22.66
C LYS A 63 2.30 5.18 -22.24
N ALA A 64 2.87 4.88 -21.06
CA ALA A 64 4.01 5.59 -20.51
C ALA A 64 5.29 5.39 -21.33
N VAL A 65 6.04 6.47 -21.53
CA VAL A 65 7.42 6.46 -22.00
C VAL A 65 8.36 6.05 -20.85
N ILE A 66 8.20 6.67 -19.68
CA ILE A 66 8.88 6.27 -18.44
C ILE A 66 7.90 5.44 -17.63
N LYS A 67 8.14 4.13 -17.49
CA LYS A 67 7.22 3.23 -16.79
C LYS A 67 7.11 3.58 -15.30
N PRO A 68 5.92 3.46 -14.69
CA PRO A 68 5.78 3.63 -13.24
C PRO A 68 6.61 2.56 -12.53
N VAL A 69 7.47 2.95 -11.59
CA VAL A 69 8.27 1.97 -10.84
C VAL A 69 7.53 1.40 -9.63
N VAL A 70 6.50 2.11 -9.15
CA VAL A 70 5.73 1.77 -7.95
C VAL A 70 4.25 1.96 -8.20
N ASN A 71 3.44 1.06 -7.65
CA ASN A 71 2.04 1.31 -7.32
C ASN A 71 1.87 1.15 -5.80
N GLN A 72 1.63 2.25 -5.10
CA GLN A 72 1.40 2.24 -3.65
C GLN A 72 -0.10 2.11 -3.36
N PHE A 73 -0.54 1.06 -2.70
CA PHE A 73 -1.96 0.86 -2.39
C PHE A 73 -2.17 0.16 -1.05
N GLU A 74 -3.40 0.14 -0.58
CA GLU A 74 -3.74 -0.52 0.68
C GLU A 74 -3.55 -2.03 0.54
N ILE A 75 -2.66 -2.59 1.37
CA ILE A 75 -2.43 -4.04 1.46
C ILE A 75 -2.17 -4.36 2.92
N ASN A 76 -2.93 -5.30 3.47
CA ASN A 76 -2.77 -5.79 4.85
C ASN A 76 -3.43 -7.19 4.96
N PRO A 77 -3.32 -7.89 6.10
CA PRO A 77 -3.92 -9.21 6.24
C PRO A 77 -5.45 -9.26 5.99
N THR A 78 -6.18 -8.15 6.18
CA THR A 78 -7.63 -8.08 5.90
C THR A 78 -7.98 -7.57 4.50
N LEU A 79 -6.97 -7.19 3.70
CA LEU A 79 -7.09 -6.76 2.31
C LEU A 79 -5.83 -7.21 1.54
N THR A 80 -5.80 -8.48 1.12
CA THR A 80 -4.56 -9.13 0.66
C THR A 80 -4.14 -8.76 -0.77
N GLN A 81 -5.09 -8.36 -1.61
CA GLN A 81 -4.88 -7.77 -2.94
C GLN A 81 -4.03 -8.61 -3.91
N HIS A 82 -4.19 -9.94 -3.88
CA HIS A 82 -3.39 -10.85 -4.70
C HIS A 82 -3.41 -10.54 -6.20
N GLN A 83 -4.58 -10.17 -6.76
CA GLN A 83 -4.72 -9.87 -8.17
C GLN A 83 -3.87 -8.66 -8.59
N LEU A 84 -4.06 -7.51 -7.95
CA LEU A 84 -3.29 -6.29 -8.22
C LEU A 84 -1.79 -6.46 -7.90
N VAL A 85 -1.43 -7.18 -6.83
CA VAL A 85 -0.03 -7.49 -6.51
C VAL A 85 0.63 -8.30 -7.62
N ASN A 86 -0.04 -9.35 -8.11
CA ASN A 86 0.48 -10.20 -9.18
C ASN A 86 0.59 -9.42 -10.49
N LEU A 87 -0.38 -8.57 -10.82
CA LEU A 87 -0.30 -7.70 -11.98
C LEU A 87 0.90 -6.75 -11.89
N CYS A 88 1.09 -6.10 -10.73
CA CYS A 88 2.25 -5.23 -10.53
C CYS A 88 3.57 -5.98 -10.80
N LYS A 89 3.72 -7.19 -10.26
CA LYS A 89 4.90 -8.04 -10.52
C LYS A 89 5.07 -8.37 -12.00
N GLN A 90 4.00 -8.73 -12.71
CA GLN A 90 4.04 -9.01 -14.15
C GLN A 90 4.47 -7.79 -14.97
N LEU A 91 4.07 -6.59 -14.54
CA LEU A 91 4.44 -5.33 -15.17
C LEU A 91 5.80 -4.78 -14.70
N SER A 92 6.55 -5.51 -13.87
CA SER A 92 7.78 -5.01 -13.22
C SER A 92 7.57 -3.70 -12.45
N VAL A 93 6.37 -3.53 -11.89
CA VAL A 93 5.98 -2.44 -10.99
C VAL A 93 6.03 -2.96 -9.56
N LEU A 94 6.65 -2.23 -8.63
CA LEU A 94 6.74 -2.62 -7.23
C LEU A 94 5.44 -2.28 -6.48
N PRO A 95 4.68 -3.26 -5.95
CA PRO A 95 3.56 -2.97 -5.08
C PRO A 95 4.07 -2.53 -3.71
N VAL A 96 3.67 -1.35 -3.22
CA VAL A 96 4.05 -0.85 -1.88
C VAL A 96 2.81 -0.78 -0.99
N ALA A 97 2.86 -1.44 0.15
CA ALA A 97 1.75 -1.49 1.09
C ALA A 97 1.71 -0.26 2.01
N TYR A 98 0.72 0.62 1.80
CA TYR A 98 0.29 1.54 2.86
C TYR A 98 -0.75 0.87 3.77
N THR A 99 -0.92 1.41 4.98
CA THR A 99 -1.74 0.81 6.05
C THR A 99 -1.41 -0.69 6.24
N PRO A 100 -0.12 -1.08 6.31
CA PRO A 100 0.27 -2.50 6.33
C PRO A 100 -0.21 -3.25 7.59
N LEU A 101 -0.58 -2.51 8.64
CA LEU A 101 -1.14 -3.07 9.87
C LEU A 101 -2.67 -3.17 9.87
N GLY A 102 -3.38 -2.58 8.90
CA GLY A 102 -4.85 -2.67 8.77
C GLY A 102 -5.60 -2.61 10.11
N LEU A 103 -6.46 -3.60 10.33
CA LEU A 103 -7.24 -3.81 11.56
C LEU A 103 -6.44 -4.36 12.77
N ILE A 104 -5.15 -4.67 12.60
CA ILE A 104 -4.24 -4.96 13.74
C ILE A 104 -3.77 -3.66 14.40
N SER A 105 -3.76 -2.55 13.65
CA SER A 105 -3.24 -1.27 14.11
C SER A 105 -3.98 -0.75 15.34
N GLU A 106 -3.23 -0.49 16.42
CA GLU A 106 -3.77 0.18 17.61
C GLU A 106 -3.87 1.70 17.46
N ALA A 107 -3.30 2.26 16.38
CA ALA A 107 -3.21 3.70 16.17
C ALA A 107 -4.45 4.29 15.47
N ARG A 108 -5.50 3.49 15.27
CA ARG A 108 -6.71 3.84 14.51
C ARG A 108 -7.96 3.62 15.38
N PRO A 109 -8.35 4.61 16.20
CA PRO A 109 -9.52 4.51 17.09
C PRO A 109 -10.81 4.19 16.34
N GLU A 110 -10.92 4.58 15.08
CA GLU A 110 -12.06 4.28 14.19
C GLU A 110 -12.26 2.77 13.93
N PHE A 111 -11.26 1.93 14.22
CA PHE A 111 -11.33 0.48 14.10
C PHE A 111 -11.57 -0.23 15.44
N ALA A 112 -11.76 0.53 16.53
CA ALA A 112 -12.06 -0.04 17.84
C ALA A 112 -13.32 -0.92 17.77
N GLY A 113 -13.22 -2.17 18.25
CA GLY A 113 -14.30 -3.16 18.21
C GLY A 113 -14.32 -4.05 16.96
N ILE A 114 -13.46 -3.81 15.97
CA ILE A 114 -13.25 -4.69 14.82
C ILE A 114 -12.01 -5.55 15.06
N ASP A 115 -12.09 -6.42 16.07
CA ASP A 115 -10.95 -7.21 16.57
C ASP A 115 -10.74 -8.55 15.84
N VAL A 116 -11.32 -8.70 14.64
CA VAL A 116 -11.42 -9.98 13.89
C VAL A 116 -10.08 -10.72 13.81
N ILE A 117 -8.99 -9.98 13.67
CA ILE A 117 -7.62 -10.56 13.61
C ILE A 117 -6.73 -10.12 14.77
N LYS A 118 -7.11 -9.08 15.50
CA LYS A 118 -6.31 -8.51 16.58
C LYS A 118 -6.24 -9.44 17.80
N THR A 119 -7.33 -10.17 18.06
CA THR A 119 -7.44 -11.11 19.18
C THR A 119 -7.44 -12.57 18.74
N ASP A 120 -7.30 -12.86 17.44
CA ASP A 120 -7.34 -14.22 16.92
C ASP A 120 -6.23 -15.09 17.55
N PRO A 121 -6.57 -16.28 18.06
CA PRO A 121 -5.63 -17.15 18.75
C PRO A 121 -4.59 -17.76 17.81
N LYS A 122 -4.89 -17.97 16.52
CA LYS A 122 -3.90 -18.49 15.56
C LYS A 122 -2.80 -17.47 15.32
N LEU A 123 -3.17 -16.20 15.07
CA LEU A 123 -2.18 -15.12 14.92
C LEU A 123 -1.38 -14.90 16.21
N GLY A 124 -2.04 -15.00 17.37
CA GLY A 124 -1.37 -14.95 18.66
C GLY A 124 -0.38 -16.11 18.88
N GLY A 125 -0.74 -17.32 18.45
CA GLY A 125 0.13 -18.49 18.51
C GLY A 125 1.39 -18.33 17.66
N ILE A 126 1.25 -17.84 16.43
CA ILE A 126 2.39 -17.50 15.55
C ILE A 126 3.28 -16.44 16.21
N ALA A 127 2.68 -15.37 16.72
CA ALA A 127 3.41 -14.30 17.40
C ALA A 127 4.22 -14.85 18.60
N THR A 128 3.62 -15.73 19.40
CA THR A 128 4.23 -16.36 20.57
C THR A 128 5.40 -17.27 20.16
N LYS A 129 5.22 -18.09 19.11
CA LYS A 129 6.26 -19.00 18.57
C LYS A 129 7.56 -18.25 18.25
N TYR A 130 7.47 -17.05 17.67
CA TYR A 130 8.64 -16.27 17.29
C TYR A 130 9.09 -15.25 18.34
N GLY A 131 8.39 -15.12 19.47
CA GLY A 131 8.64 -14.05 20.44
C GLY A 131 8.42 -12.65 19.85
N LYS A 132 7.41 -12.52 18.96
CA LYS A 132 7.08 -11.30 18.22
C LYS A 132 5.67 -10.81 18.56
N THR A 133 5.33 -9.61 18.12
CA THR A 133 3.98 -9.05 18.20
C THR A 133 3.16 -9.45 16.96
N ARG A 134 1.83 -9.42 17.07
CA ARG A 134 0.93 -9.64 15.91
C ARG A 134 1.19 -8.64 14.78
N ALA A 135 1.57 -7.41 15.11
CA ALA A 135 1.96 -6.40 14.14
C ALA A 135 3.21 -6.82 13.36
N GLN A 136 4.23 -7.35 14.04
CA GLN A 136 5.43 -7.88 13.39
C GLN A 136 5.12 -9.06 12.48
N ILE A 137 4.20 -9.95 12.87
CA ILE A 137 3.74 -11.06 12.01
C ILE A 137 3.09 -10.52 10.74
N ALA A 138 2.20 -9.51 10.85
CA ALA A 138 1.55 -8.90 9.70
C ALA A 138 2.54 -8.21 8.73
N LEU A 139 3.51 -7.47 9.27
CA LEU A 139 4.57 -6.87 8.46
C LEU A 139 5.41 -7.94 7.77
N ARG A 140 5.80 -8.99 8.50
CA ARG A 140 6.60 -10.08 7.95
C ARG A 140 5.88 -10.82 6.84
N TYR A 141 4.59 -11.09 7.01
CA TYR A 141 3.73 -11.69 5.98
C TYR A 141 3.78 -10.90 4.66
N LEU A 142 3.61 -9.57 4.70
CA LEU A 142 3.68 -8.73 3.50
C LEU A 142 5.09 -8.75 2.88
N ILE A 143 6.14 -8.64 3.70
CA ILE A 143 7.53 -8.65 3.24
C ILE A 143 7.87 -9.99 2.55
N GLN A 144 7.46 -11.13 3.11
CA GLN A 144 7.67 -12.46 2.51
C GLN A 144 6.91 -12.65 1.20
N ARG A 145 5.79 -11.95 1.01
CA ARG A 145 5.08 -11.89 -0.30
C ARG A 145 5.79 -11.00 -1.33
N GLY A 146 6.93 -10.41 -0.98
CA GLY A 146 7.70 -9.51 -1.84
C GLY A 146 7.10 -8.10 -1.92
N ILE A 147 6.40 -7.66 -0.87
CA ILE A 147 5.70 -6.38 -0.81
C ILE A 147 6.38 -5.48 0.24
N PRO A 148 7.09 -4.41 -0.16
CA PRO A 148 7.58 -3.41 0.78
C PRO A 148 6.45 -2.76 1.57
N VAL A 149 6.71 -2.51 2.86
CA VAL A 149 5.75 -1.96 3.82
C VAL A 149 6.20 -0.59 4.32
N ILE A 150 5.24 0.31 4.57
CA ILE A 150 5.51 1.64 5.16
C ILE A 150 4.69 1.86 6.45
N PRO A 151 4.97 1.10 7.53
CA PRO A 151 4.25 1.25 8.80
C PRO A 151 4.58 2.59 9.46
N LYS A 152 3.56 3.30 9.93
CA LYS A 152 3.71 4.54 10.66
C LYS A 152 3.63 4.30 12.17
N SER A 153 4.54 4.91 12.93
CA SER A 153 4.46 5.03 14.39
C SER A 153 5.09 6.35 14.85
N PHE A 154 4.59 6.91 15.94
CA PHE A 154 5.26 8.01 16.67
C PHE A 154 5.81 7.55 18.03
N THR A 155 5.64 6.27 18.37
CA THR A 155 6.11 5.68 19.62
C THR A 155 7.40 4.92 19.35
N LYS A 156 8.48 5.31 20.04
CA LYS A 156 9.83 4.77 19.82
C LYS A 156 9.87 3.24 19.87
N SER A 157 9.29 2.62 20.90
CA SER A 157 9.27 1.15 21.02
C SER A 157 8.61 0.47 19.82
N ARG A 158 7.48 1.00 19.34
CA ARG A 158 6.80 0.49 18.14
C ARG A 158 7.59 0.72 16.85
N ILE A 159 8.39 1.79 16.77
CA ILE A 159 9.31 2.00 15.63
C ILE A 159 10.38 0.90 15.64
N GLU A 160 10.99 0.63 16.80
CA GLU A 160 11.99 -0.43 16.97
C GLU A 160 11.40 -1.83 16.70
N GLU A 161 10.19 -2.11 17.19
CA GLU A 161 9.45 -3.36 16.89
C GLU A 161 9.20 -3.54 15.39
N ASN A 162 8.73 -2.50 14.69
CA ASN A 162 8.44 -2.55 13.26
C ASN A 162 9.70 -2.79 12.41
N LEU A 163 10.88 -2.39 12.90
CA LEU A 163 12.16 -2.68 12.25
C LEU A 163 12.64 -4.11 12.51
N ASN A 164 12.25 -4.71 13.64
CA ASN A 164 12.68 -6.05 14.06
C ASN A 164 11.83 -7.17 13.45
N VAL A 165 11.75 -7.18 12.12
CA VAL A 165 10.95 -8.13 11.31
C VAL A 165 11.78 -8.94 10.29
N PHE A 166 13.11 -8.87 10.38
CA PHE A 166 14.02 -9.54 9.44
C PHE A 166 14.77 -10.73 10.05
N ASP A 167 14.66 -10.92 11.37
CA ASP A 167 15.33 -11.96 12.15
C ASP A 167 14.50 -13.25 12.32
N PHE A 168 13.33 -13.34 11.68
CA PHE A 168 12.49 -14.54 11.64
C PHE A 168 11.86 -14.74 10.26
N HIS A 169 11.32 -15.94 10.03
CA HIS A 169 10.66 -16.31 8.78
C HIS A 169 9.43 -17.15 9.08
N LEU A 170 8.26 -16.76 8.55
CA LEU A 170 7.01 -17.49 8.62
C LEU A 170 7.07 -18.70 7.70
N THR A 171 6.57 -19.85 8.15
CA THR A 171 6.41 -21.04 7.30
C THR A 171 5.29 -20.81 6.27
N ASP A 172 5.24 -21.63 5.22
CA ASP A 172 4.17 -21.57 4.22
C ASP A 172 2.78 -21.72 4.88
N GLU A 173 2.65 -22.65 5.83
CA GLU A 173 1.42 -22.84 6.62
C GLU A 173 1.03 -21.58 7.41
N GLU A 174 2.00 -20.85 7.95
CA GLU A 174 1.75 -19.61 8.69
C GLU A 174 1.39 -18.44 7.76
N ILE A 175 2.02 -18.38 6.59
CA ILE A 175 1.63 -17.46 5.52
C ILE A 175 0.18 -17.74 5.12
N ASP A 176 -0.20 -18.99 4.91
CA ASP A 176 -1.57 -19.39 4.56
C ASP A 176 -2.57 -19.03 5.66
N ILE A 177 -2.21 -19.20 6.94
CA ILE A 177 -3.05 -18.74 8.06
C ILE A 177 -3.29 -17.23 7.97
N VAL A 178 -2.24 -16.44 7.76
CA VAL A 178 -2.37 -14.98 7.67
C VAL A 178 -3.14 -14.56 6.42
N ASP A 179 -2.95 -15.27 5.31
CA ASP A 179 -3.63 -15.01 4.04
C ASP A 179 -5.15 -15.22 4.13
N ASN A 180 -5.57 -16.22 4.91
CA ASN A 180 -6.98 -16.54 5.14
C ASN A 180 -7.72 -15.52 6.02
N TYR A 181 -7.03 -14.49 6.54
CA TYR A 181 -7.68 -13.37 7.21
C TYR A 181 -8.28 -12.33 6.25
N ASN A 182 -8.15 -12.52 4.93
CA ASN A 182 -8.67 -11.58 3.96
C ASN A 182 -10.19 -11.41 4.11
N LEU A 183 -10.63 -10.18 4.41
CA LEU A 183 -12.05 -9.80 4.50
C LEU A 183 -12.50 -8.95 3.32
N ASN A 184 -11.58 -8.62 2.39
CA ASN A 184 -11.74 -7.54 1.43
C ASN A 184 -12.12 -6.21 2.11
N HIS A 185 -11.65 -6.00 3.34
CA HIS A 185 -11.98 -4.82 4.13
C HIS A 185 -10.98 -3.70 3.84
N ARG A 186 -11.46 -2.59 3.28
CA ARG A 186 -10.65 -1.41 2.98
C ARG A 186 -10.75 -0.37 4.09
N CYS A 187 -9.64 -0.12 4.77
CA CYS A 187 -9.48 0.92 5.79
C CYS A 187 -9.50 2.33 5.19
N VAL A 188 -9.06 2.49 3.94
CA VAL A 188 -8.99 3.77 3.21
C VAL A 188 -9.83 3.68 1.92
N PRO A 189 -11.17 3.68 2.05
CA PRO A 189 -12.07 3.57 0.90
C PRO A 189 -12.06 4.78 -0.03
N GLY A 190 -11.58 5.95 0.40
CA GLY A 190 -11.64 7.14 -0.46
C GLY A 190 -13.07 7.59 -0.80
N LYS A 191 -14.04 7.37 0.12
CA LYS A 191 -15.48 7.63 -0.09
C LYS A 191 -15.82 9.00 -0.69
N GLY A 192 -15.01 10.02 -0.41
CA GLY A 192 -15.18 11.36 -0.98
C GLY A 192 -15.07 11.42 -2.50
N PHE A 193 -14.48 10.40 -3.13
CA PHE A 193 -14.25 10.30 -4.57
C PHE A 193 -15.15 9.29 -5.27
N GLU A 194 -16.07 8.61 -4.57
CA GLU A 194 -16.90 7.51 -5.14
C GLU A 194 -17.68 7.90 -6.40
N LYS A 195 -18.01 9.18 -6.56
CA LYS A 195 -18.77 9.69 -7.72
C LYS A 195 -17.88 10.22 -8.84
N TYR A 196 -16.57 10.20 -8.67
CA TYR A 196 -15.63 10.78 -9.63
C TYR A 196 -15.31 9.80 -10.74
N GLU A 197 -15.01 10.31 -11.93
CA GLU A 197 -14.88 9.51 -13.15
C GLU A 197 -13.84 8.38 -13.01
N TYR A 198 -12.73 8.67 -12.33
CA TYR A 198 -11.60 7.76 -12.20
C TYR A 198 -11.48 7.14 -10.80
N TYR A 199 -12.58 7.05 -10.04
CA TYR A 199 -12.57 6.37 -8.74
C TYR A 199 -12.05 4.92 -8.89
N PRO A 200 -11.06 4.49 -8.08
CA PRO A 200 -10.36 3.23 -8.34
C PRO A 200 -11.01 1.98 -7.74
N TYR A 201 -12.04 2.10 -6.90
CA TYR A 201 -12.57 0.99 -6.10
C TYR A 201 -14.04 0.65 -6.38
#